data_AF-A0A3N5YRH5-F1
#
_entry.id   AF-A0A3N5YRH5-F1
#
_cell.length_a   1.000
_cell.length_b   1.000
_cell.length_c   1.000
_cell.angle_alpha   90.00
_cell.angle_beta   90.00
_cell.angle_gamma   90.00
#
_symmetry.space_group_name_H-M   'P 1'
#
loop_
_entity.id
_entity.type
_entity.pdbx_description
1 polymer ?
#
loop_
_entity_poly.entity_id
_entity_poly.type
_entity_poly.pdbx_seq_one_letter_code
_entity_poly.pdbx_strand_id
1 'polypeptide(L)'
;MQLTASPTERTTAATDMLLSLTAAAGVVYLYGSQAVPSVRLQLWSWPLGLIAAAAALGALYHGLILPAQVRRRLWQALTLLLAFALALFGVGIAYDLFGPEAARRGVIPALAA
;
A
#
# COMPACT_ATOMS: atom_id res chain seq x y z
N MET A 1 17.55 -5.59 17.57
CA MET A 1 17.02 -4.31 17.06
C MET A 1 16.56 -3.49 18.26
N GLN A 2 16.83 -2.19 18.30
CA GLN A 2 16.39 -1.29 19.38
C GLN A 2 15.17 -0.48 18.92
N LEU A 3 14.19 -0.31 19.80
CA LEU A 3 13.01 0.52 19.53
C LEU A 3 13.35 2.01 19.67
N THR A 4 12.70 2.85 18.88
CA THR A 4 12.78 4.32 19.03
C THR A 4 12.37 4.75 20.44
N ALA A 5 12.97 5.83 20.96
CA ALA A 5 12.61 6.39 22.28
C ALA A 5 11.48 7.42 22.20
N SER A 6 11.22 7.98 21.02
CA SER A 6 10.18 9.00 20.82
C SER A 6 8.78 8.39 20.94
N PRO A 7 7.92 8.87 21.87
CA PRO A 7 6.56 8.36 22.01
C PRO A 7 5.74 8.53 20.72
N THR A 8 5.88 9.68 20.04
CA THR A 8 5.18 9.94 18.77
C THR A 8 5.56 8.92 17.70
N GLU A 9 6.84 8.64 17.53
CA GLU A 9 7.33 7.66 16.55
C GLU A 9 6.85 6.24 16.86
N ARG A 10 6.72 5.89 18.16
CA ARG A 10 6.14 4.60 18.57
C ARG A 10 4.66 4.50 18.22
N THR A 11 3.90 5.56 18.45
CA THR A 11 2.48 5.60 18.07
C THR A 11 2.34 5.48 16.56
N THR A 12 3.13 6.22 15.77
CA THR A 12 3.16 6.10 14.31
C THR A 12 3.48 4.68 13.87
N ALA A 13 4.51 4.05 14.46
CA ALA A 13 4.86 2.67 14.14
C ALA A 13 3.75 1.66 14.48
N ALA A 14 3.06 1.87 15.59
CA ALA A 14 1.93 1.02 15.99
C ALA A 14 0.74 1.19 15.04
N THR A 15 0.42 2.43 14.65
CA THR A 15 -0.65 2.68 13.66
C THR A 15 -0.29 2.16 12.28
N ASP A 16 0.97 2.24 11.88
CA ASP A 16 1.47 1.67 10.63
C ASP A 16 1.35 0.15 10.62
N MET A 17 1.67 -0.51 11.74
CA MET A 17 1.49 -1.96 11.89
C MET A 17 0.02 -2.35 11.81
N LEU A 18 -0.88 -1.62 12.49
CA LEU A 18 -2.32 -1.85 12.38
C LEU A 18 -2.83 -1.66 10.95
N LEU A 19 -2.42 -0.57 10.29
CA LEU A 19 -2.80 -0.28 8.90
C LEU A 19 -2.31 -1.38 7.95
N SER A 20 -1.08 -1.87 8.14
CA SER A 20 -0.53 -2.98 7.37
C SER A 20 -1.38 -4.24 7.49
N LEU A 21 -1.75 -4.61 8.72
CA LEU A 21 -2.55 -5.80 8.99
C LEU A 21 -3.97 -5.65 8.43
N THR A 22 -4.60 -4.50 8.61
CA THR A 22 -5.94 -4.23 8.09
C THR A 22 -5.97 -4.24 6.57
N ALA A 23 -5.02 -3.62 5.90
CA ALA A 23 -4.93 -3.63 4.44
C ALA A 23 -4.67 -5.03 3.88
N ALA A 24 -3.77 -5.81 4.51
CA ALA A 24 -3.52 -7.20 4.15
C ALA A 24 -4.77 -8.09 4.36
N ALA A 25 -5.47 -7.92 5.48
CA ALA A 25 -6.74 -8.61 5.73
C ALA A 25 -7.80 -8.26 4.67
N GLY A 26 -7.85 -7.01 4.21
CA GLY A 26 -8.70 -6.58 3.10
C GLY A 26 -8.41 -7.34 1.80
N VAL A 27 -7.13 -7.53 1.44
CA VAL A 27 -6.74 -8.34 0.28
C VAL A 27 -7.20 -9.79 0.45
N VAL A 28 -6.94 -10.41 1.60
CA VAL A 28 -7.35 -11.79 1.89
C VAL A 28 -8.87 -11.94 1.81
N TYR A 29 -9.61 -10.99 2.38
CA TYR A 29 -11.07 -10.97 2.34
C TYR A 29 -11.61 -10.88 0.90
N LEU A 30 -11.05 -9.98 0.09
CA LEU A 30 -11.45 -9.82 -1.32
C LEU A 30 -11.26 -11.12 -2.11
N TYR A 31 -10.09 -11.75 -2.01
CA TYR A 31 -9.82 -13.02 -2.69
C TYR A 31 -10.63 -14.19 -2.14
N GLY A 32 -10.93 -14.20 -0.84
CA GLY A 32 -11.79 -15.22 -0.22
C GLY A 32 -13.27 -15.10 -0.60
N SER A 33 -13.70 -13.94 -1.09
CA SER A 33 -15.11 -13.65 -1.40
C SER A 33 -15.56 -14.04 -2.82
N GLN A 34 -14.63 -14.36 -3.73
CA GLN A 34 -14.95 -14.66 -5.13
C GLN A 34 -14.21 -15.91 -5.62
N ALA A 35 -14.92 -16.80 -6.30
CA ALA A 35 -14.34 -18.02 -6.90
C ALA A 35 -13.49 -17.71 -8.15
N VAL A 36 -13.81 -16.64 -8.88
CA VAL A 36 -13.10 -16.20 -10.10
C VAL A 36 -12.71 -14.74 -9.93
N PRO A 37 -11.41 -14.37 -10.02
CA PRO A 37 -10.97 -12.99 -9.85
C PRO A 37 -11.52 -12.06 -10.94
N SER A 38 -12.40 -11.12 -10.56
CA SER A 38 -12.84 -10.05 -11.46
C SER A 38 -11.77 -8.95 -11.63
N VAL A 39 -11.83 -8.20 -12.73
CA VAL A 39 -10.93 -7.04 -12.96
C VAL A 39 -11.04 -6.04 -11.80
N ARG A 40 -12.26 -5.81 -11.32
CA ARG A 40 -12.52 -4.93 -10.17
C ARG A 40 -11.82 -5.43 -8.90
N LEU A 41 -11.84 -6.74 -8.65
CA LEU A 41 -11.12 -7.33 -7.52
C LEU A 41 -9.61 -7.06 -7.64
N GLN A 42 -9.01 -7.34 -8.80
CA GLN A 42 -7.58 -7.10 -9.00
C GLN A 42 -7.23 -5.62 -8.81
N LEU A 43 -8.06 -4.72 -9.35
CA LEU A 43 -7.87 -3.29 -9.28
C LEU A 43 -7.85 -2.74 -7.84
N TRP A 44 -8.64 -3.32 -6.95
CA TRP A 44 -8.66 -2.93 -5.52
C TRP A 44 -7.65 -3.70 -4.68
N SER A 45 -7.31 -4.95 -5.04
CA SER A 45 -6.31 -5.75 -4.33
C SER A 45 -4.90 -5.17 -4.44
N TRP A 46 -4.51 -4.64 -5.60
CA TRP A 46 -3.19 -4.03 -5.79
C TRP A 46 -2.89 -2.84 -4.87
N PRO A 47 -3.70 -1.76 -4.83
CA PRO A 47 -3.44 -0.63 -3.93
C PRO A 47 -3.49 -1.04 -2.46
N LEU A 48 -4.39 -1.96 -2.06
CA LEU A 48 -4.41 -2.49 -0.69
C LEU A 48 -3.13 -3.25 -0.34
N GLY A 49 -2.62 -4.09 -1.24
CA GLY A 49 -1.36 -4.79 -1.05
C GLY A 49 -0.16 -3.84 -0.95
N LEU A 50 -0.13 -2.79 -1.78
CA LEU A 50 0.91 -1.77 -1.74
C LEU A 50 0.84 -0.93 -0.45
N ILE A 51 -0.35 -0.57 0.02
CA ILE A 51 -0.55 0.10 1.32
C ILE A 51 -0.07 -0.81 2.44
N ALA A 52 -0.41 -2.10 2.41
CA ALA A 52 0.05 -3.04 3.42
C ALA A 52 1.58 -3.09 3.48
N ALA A 53 2.24 -3.21 2.33
CA ALA A 53 3.70 -3.22 2.25
C ALA A 53 4.32 -1.88 2.69
N ALA A 54 3.79 -0.74 2.23
CA ALA A 54 4.26 0.58 2.61
C ALA A 54 4.15 0.82 4.12
N ALA A 55 3.01 0.45 4.72
CA ALA A 55 2.75 0.58 6.14
C ALA A 55 3.64 -0.37 6.97
N ALA A 56 3.88 -1.60 6.52
CA ALA A 56 4.85 -2.49 7.16
C ALA A 56 6.26 -1.87 7.21
N LEU A 57 6.70 -1.26 6.10
CA LEU A 57 7.98 -0.55 6.06
C LEU A 57 7.97 0.72 6.93
N GLY A 58 6.85 1.43 7.02
CA GLY A 58 6.63 2.56 7.93
C GLY A 58 6.79 2.17 9.39
N ALA A 59 6.17 1.05 9.79
CA ALA A 59 6.30 0.49 11.14
C ALA A 59 7.76 0.20 11.50
N LEU A 60 8.55 -0.32 10.55
CA LEU A 60 9.99 -0.52 10.74
C LEU A 60 10.77 0.80 10.78
N TYR A 61 10.46 1.74 9.88
CA TYR A 61 11.14 3.03 9.76
C TYR A 61 10.98 3.89 11.02
N HIS A 62 9.75 3.96 11.55
CA HIS A 62 9.40 4.74 12.73
C HIS A 62 9.70 3.97 14.03
N GLY A 63 9.47 2.65 14.04
CA GLY A 63 9.57 1.84 15.26
C GLY A 63 10.99 1.51 15.68
N LEU A 64 11.94 1.44 14.74
CA LEU A 64 13.31 0.96 14.99
C LEU A 64 14.35 2.07 14.89
N ILE A 65 15.37 1.98 15.74
CA ILE A 65 16.61 2.73 15.56
C ILE A 65 17.42 2.04 14.46
N LEU A 66 17.59 2.72 13.32
CA LEU A 66 18.21 2.17 12.12
C LEU A 66 19.44 2.97 11.68
N PRO A 67 20.46 2.32 11.09
CA PRO A 67 21.55 3.02 10.43
C PRO A 67 21.04 3.95 9.32
N ALA A 68 21.69 5.10 9.12
CA ALA A 68 21.25 6.13 8.18
C ALA A 68 21.05 5.62 6.74
N GLN A 69 21.88 4.67 6.29
CA GLN A 69 21.75 4.05 4.97
C GLN A 69 20.49 3.19 4.85
N VAL A 70 20.19 2.39 5.87
CA VAL A 70 18.97 1.55 5.90
C VAL A 70 17.73 2.44 5.97
N ARG A 71 17.76 3.46 6.84
CA ARG A 71 16.68 4.45 6.98
C ARG A 71 16.36 5.12 5.64
N ARG A 72 17.38 5.53 4.88
CA ARG A 72 17.20 6.15 3.56
C ARG A 72 16.57 5.21 2.54
N ARG A 73 17.02 3.95 2.48
CA ARG A 73 16.48 2.94 1.57
C ARG A 73 15.02 2.60 1.90
N LEU A 74 14.69 2.43 3.18
CA LEU A 74 13.32 2.22 3.64
C LEU A 74 12.43 3.41 3.25
N TRP A 75 12.90 4.64 3.45
CA TRP A 75 12.16 5.83 3.06
C TRP A 75 11.85 5.88 1.57
N GLN A 76 12.83 5.56 0.72
CA GLN A 76 12.64 5.50 -0.73
C GLN A 76 11.62 4.42 -1.11
N ALA A 77 11.76 3.21 -0.54
CA ALA A 77 10.87 2.10 -0.81
C ALA A 77 9.41 2.39 -0.36
N LEU A 78 9.21 2.85 0.88
CA LEU A 78 7.87 3.15 1.39
C LEU A 78 7.21 4.28 0.61
N THR A 79 7.97 5.32 0.23
CA THR A 79 7.44 6.46 -0.54
C THR A 79 7.02 6.02 -1.94
N LEU A 80 7.83 5.17 -2.59
CA LEU A 80 7.51 4.62 -3.91
C LEU A 80 6.23 3.77 -3.88
N LEU A 81 6.13 2.86 -2.90
CA LEU A 81 4.95 1.99 -2.74
C LEU A 81 3.70 2.81 -2.47
N LEU A 82 3.79 3.83 -1.61
CA LEU A 82 2.66 4.70 -1.30
C LEU A 82 2.23 5.52 -2.52
N ALA A 83 3.18 6.10 -3.27
CA ALA A 83 2.87 6.85 -4.49
C ALA A 83 2.16 5.96 -5.52
N PHE A 84 2.66 4.73 -5.72
CA PHE A 84 2.04 3.79 -6.64
C PHE A 84 0.66 3.32 -6.15
N ALA A 85 0.49 3.10 -4.85
CA ALA A 85 -0.80 2.78 -4.25
C ALA A 85 -1.83 3.89 -4.50
N LEU A 86 -1.47 5.16 -4.27
CA LEU A 86 -2.36 6.30 -4.50
C LEU A 86 -2.73 6.45 -5.98
N ALA A 87 -1.78 6.24 -6.89
CA ALA A 87 -2.04 6.27 -8.32
C ALA A 87 -3.06 5.18 -8.72
N LEU A 88 -2.87 3.94 -8.27
CA LEU A 88 -3.79 2.84 -8.55
C LEU A 88 -5.15 3.02 -7.87
N PHE A 89 -5.17 3.61 -6.67
CA PHE A 89 -6.42 3.95 -5.98
C PHE A 89 -7.24 4.95 -6.80
N GLY A 90 -6.58 5.97 -7.38
CA GLY A 90 -7.22 6.92 -8.31
C GLY A 90 -7.80 6.24 -9.55
N VAL A 91 -7.09 5.27 -10.12
CA VAL A 91 -7.62 4.41 -11.20
C VAL A 91 -8.84 3.62 -10.73
N GLY A 92 -8.80 3.02 -9.54
CA GLY A 92 -9.91 2.30 -8.92
C GLY A 92 -11.18 3.14 -8.84
N ILE A 93 -11.04 4.37 -8.33
CA ILE A 93 -12.13 5.35 -8.28
C ILE A 93 -12.65 5.67 -9.68
N ALA A 94 -11.75 5.96 -10.65
CA ALA A 94 -12.15 6.29 -12.01
C ALA A 94 -12.90 5.14 -12.69
N TYR A 95 -12.47 3.89 -12.46
CA TYR A 95 -13.16 2.69 -12.94
C TYR A 95 -14.57 2.57 -12.36
N ASP A 96 -14.71 2.75 -11.05
CA ASP A 96 -16.01 2.60 -10.38
C ASP A 96 -16.98 3.75 -10.72
N LEU A 97 -16.49 4.97 -10.99
CA LEU A 97 -17.34 6.13 -11.31
C LEU A 97 -17.69 6.27 -12.80
N PHE A 98 -16.73 6.01 -13.69
CA PHE A 98 -16.85 6.31 -15.12
C PHE A 98 -16.83 5.05 -16.00
N GLY A 99 -16.72 3.88 -15.37
CA GLY A 99 -16.68 2.60 -16.06
C GLY A 99 -15.31 2.24 -16.66
N PRO A 100 -15.22 1.08 -17.32
CA PRO A 100 -13.95 0.48 -17.73
C PRO A 100 -13.15 1.31 -18.76
N GLU A 101 -13.83 2.07 -19.62
CA GLU A 101 -13.18 2.85 -20.70
C GLU A 101 -12.39 4.05 -20.18
N ALA A 102 -12.90 4.72 -19.14
CA ALA A 102 -12.19 5.83 -18.50
C ALA A 102 -10.95 5.34 -17.73
N ALA A 103 -11.05 4.21 -17.04
CA ALA A 103 -9.93 3.60 -16.35
C ALA A 103 -8.82 3.18 -17.32
N ARG A 104 -9.16 2.56 -18.46
CA ARG A 104 -8.16 2.16 -19.48
C ARG A 104 -7.33 3.34 -19.98
N ARG A 105 -7.93 4.52 -20.16
CA ARG A 105 -7.20 5.73 -20.58
C ARG A 105 -6.15 6.19 -19.55
N GLY A 106 -6.37 5.93 -18.26
CA GLY A 106 -5.37 6.17 -17.21
C GLY A 106 -4.39 5.01 -16.99
N VAL A 107 -4.76 3.78 -17.37
CA VAL A 107 -4.05 2.52 -17.06
C VAL A 107 -3.08 2.06 -18.16
N ILE A 108 -3.35 2.36 -19.43
CA ILE A 108 -2.50 1.91 -20.56
C ILE A 108 -1.02 2.33 -20.42
N PRO A 109 -0.64 3.49 -19.84
CA PRO A 109 0.77 3.79 -19.62
C PRO A 109 1.43 2.99 -18.48
N ALA A 110 0.65 2.53 -17.48
CA ALA A 110 1.19 1.96 -16.24
C ALA A 110 1.25 0.42 -16.22
N LEU A 111 0.49 -0.26 -17.07
CA LEU A 111 0.50 -1.73 -17.20
C LEU A 111 1.15 -2.24 -18.50
N ALA A 112 1.68 -1.35 -19.35
CA ALA A 112 2.34 -1.68 -20.61
C ALA A 112 3.89 -1.75 -20.52
N ALA A 113 4.45 -1.76 -19.32
CA ALA A 113 5.89 -1.85 -19.05
C ALA A 113 6.21 -3.13 -18.26
#